data_AF-A0AAD5WJU2-F1
#
_entry.id   AF-A0AAD5WJU2-F1
#
_cell.length_a   1.000
_cell.length_b   1.000
_cell.length_c   1.000
_cell.angle_alpha   90.00
_cell.angle_beta   90.00
_cell.angle_gamma   90.00
#
_symmetry.space_group_name_H-M   'P 1'
#
loop_
_entity.id
_entity.type
_entity.pdbx_description
1 polymer ?
#
loop_
_entity_poly.entity_id
_entity_poly.type
_entity_poly.pdbx_seq_one_letter_code
_entity_poly.pdbx_strand_id
1 'polypeptide(L)'
;MAIESITSIDLNHLFLHGVFMHTTWLRMISLLSKSSYRHFERRWRFFQTNRSVIMDGWPTSLYRYRVVVDSPRPESYREDIESAAHLHEEAEKQKLWGDIAAAAESGRDFSSRWFTQTGPLAGKMEGTRTSEIVPVDLNAIICGNLLLMGDLYDAIGDIDGSKWCAQMADLLRQTIYQVLWYESAGCWFDYDISTGQHLCMFSDTNFFPLYTKATHPGFDSQSIVDYLRSTGALEFPGGVPSSLVASGQQWDFPNAWAPTMWILIEGLRSTGQDQIALMLTEKWVRKNFNMWRSQWRKDVRKVQRRLSMQ
;
A
#
# COMPACT_ATOMS: atom_id res chain seq x y z
N MET A 1 -3.52 28.62 -3.89
CA MET A 1 -3.91 27.33 -3.26
C MET A 1 -3.15 26.19 -3.94
N ALA A 2 -1.82 26.32 -3.97
CA ALA A 2 -0.88 25.37 -4.51
C ALA A 2 0.29 25.35 -3.51
N ILE A 3 0.99 24.21 -3.40
CA ILE A 3 1.95 23.80 -2.35
C ILE A 3 1.29 22.91 -1.28
N GLU A 4 0.88 21.70 -1.67
CA GLU A 4 0.88 20.48 -0.84
C GLU A 4 1.24 19.23 -1.71
N SER A 5 2.11 19.38 -2.72
CA SER A 5 2.59 18.26 -3.56
C SER A 5 4.03 17.85 -3.26
N ILE A 6 4.61 18.35 -2.18
CA ILE A 6 5.88 17.83 -1.67
C ILE A 6 5.52 16.66 -0.75
N THR A 7 5.99 15.47 -1.15
CA THR A 7 6.01 14.16 -0.48
C THR A 7 4.70 13.36 -0.41
N SER A 8 4.33 12.66 -1.51
CA SER A 8 3.54 11.42 -1.40
C SER A 8 4.26 10.34 -0.56
N ILE A 9 5.57 10.48 -0.42
CA ILE A 9 6.41 9.75 0.54
C ILE A 9 5.95 10.03 2.00
N ASP A 10 5.42 11.22 2.34
CA ASP A 10 4.99 11.54 3.72
C ASP A 10 3.63 10.94 4.10
N LEU A 11 2.73 10.74 3.13
CA LEU A 11 1.38 10.23 3.41
C LEU A 11 1.42 8.77 3.86
N ASN A 12 2.27 7.93 3.27
CA ASN A 12 2.52 6.58 3.79
C ASN A 12 3.47 6.59 5.02
N HIS A 13 4.38 7.54 5.14
CA HIS A 13 5.31 7.61 6.27
C HIS A 13 4.61 7.96 7.60
N LEU A 14 3.66 8.90 7.62
CA LEU A 14 2.91 9.23 8.85
C LEU A 14 1.92 8.13 9.26
N PHE A 15 1.33 7.42 8.31
CA PHE A 15 0.45 6.27 8.60
C PHE A 15 1.23 5.03 9.05
N LEU A 16 2.45 4.81 8.54
CA LEU A 16 3.35 3.75 9.04
C LEU A 16 3.93 4.10 10.43
N HIS A 17 4.30 5.36 10.67
CA HIS A 17 4.82 5.78 11.99
C HIS A 17 3.82 5.58 13.13
N GLY A 18 2.51 5.69 12.87
CA GLY A 18 1.47 5.43 13.86
C GLY A 18 1.39 3.98 14.34
N VAL A 19 1.93 3.03 13.57
CA VAL A 19 1.88 1.59 13.87
C VAL A 19 3.26 1.02 14.28
N PHE A 20 4.32 1.84 14.25
CA PHE A 20 5.72 1.43 14.48
C PHE A 20 6.14 1.26 15.95
N MET A 21 5.26 1.43 16.95
CA MET A 21 5.68 1.45 18.36
C MET A 21 4.72 0.73 19.31
N HIS A 22 4.86 -0.58 19.46
CA HIS A 22 4.20 -1.33 20.54
C HIS A 22 5.23 -1.79 21.58
N THR A 23 5.18 -1.18 22.78
CA THR A 23 5.30 -1.82 24.13
C THR A 23 5.60 -0.82 25.26
N THR A 24 5.95 0.44 24.99
CA THR A 24 6.27 1.44 26.05
C THR A 24 5.28 2.61 26.14
N TRP A 25 4.07 2.47 25.56
CA TRP A 25 3.27 3.61 25.08
C TRP A 25 2.15 4.14 26.00
N LEU A 26 1.79 3.54 27.15
CA LEU A 26 0.58 3.98 27.89
C LEU A 26 0.67 5.40 28.48
N ARG A 27 1.87 5.89 28.84
CA ARG A 27 2.05 7.26 29.36
C ARG A 27 2.25 8.32 28.27
N MET A 28 2.64 7.91 27.06
CA MET A 28 2.85 8.83 25.93
C MET A 28 1.55 9.04 25.14
N ILE A 29 0.69 8.01 25.10
CA ILE A 29 -0.67 8.08 24.53
C ILE A 29 -1.48 9.21 25.16
N SER A 30 -1.52 9.34 26.50
CA SER A 30 -2.38 10.36 27.13
C SER A 30 -1.97 11.79 26.75
N LEU A 31 -0.67 12.05 26.55
CA LEU A 31 -0.14 13.36 26.16
C LEU A 31 -0.28 13.65 24.66
N LEU A 32 -0.16 12.64 23.80
CA LEU A 32 -0.27 12.79 22.33
C LEU A 32 -1.69 12.59 21.79
N SER A 33 -2.57 11.91 22.54
CA SER A 33 -3.89 11.47 22.08
C SER A 33 -4.76 12.63 21.61
N LYS A 34 -4.87 13.72 22.39
CA LYS A 34 -5.81 14.82 22.10
C LYS A 34 -5.57 15.51 20.75
N SER A 35 -4.31 15.71 20.36
CA SER A 35 -3.96 16.27 19.05
C SER A 35 -3.99 15.20 17.95
N SER A 36 -3.58 13.98 18.28
CA SER A 36 -3.48 12.88 17.33
C SER A 36 -4.86 12.40 16.85
N TYR A 37 -5.83 12.15 17.73
CA TYR A 37 -7.16 11.67 17.33
C TYR A 37 -7.86 12.68 16.40
N ARG A 38 -7.72 13.99 16.65
CA ARG A 38 -8.26 15.05 15.77
C ARG A 38 -7.59 15.10 14.40
N HIS A 39 -6.34 14.68 14.30
CA HIS A 39 -5.69 14.53 12.99
C HIS A 39 -6.28 13.34 12.25
N PHE A 40 -6.43 12.20 12.93
CA PHE A 40 -7.06 11.00 12.38
C PHE A 40 -8.51 11.26 11.92
N GLU A 41 -9.34 11.90 12.74
CA GLU A 41 -10.72 12.27 12.37
C GLU A 41 -10.77 13.12 11.09
N ARG A 42 -9.89 14.12 10.98
CA ARG A 42 -9.84 14.99 9.80
C ARG A 42 -9.44 14.22 8.55
N ARG A 43 -8.43 13.35 8.67
CA ARG A 43 -7.98 12.49 7.56
C ARG A 43 -9.04 11.47 7.18
N TRP A 44 -9.68 10.82 8.15
CA TRP A 44 -10.80 9.90 7.92
C TRP A 44 -11.92 10.58 7.15
N ARG A 45 -12.37 11.77 7.58
CA ARG A 45 -13.40 12.55 6.88
C ARG A 45 -12.97 12.88 5.45
N PHE A 46 -11.70 13.22 5.23
CA PHE A 46 -11.20 13.46 3.88
C PHE A 46 -11.37 12.22 2.98
N PHE A 47 -10.99 11.03 3.44
CA PHE A 47 -11.18 9.79 2.67
C PHE A 47 -12.65 9.45 2.49
N GLN A 48 -13.47 9.61 3.52
CA GLN A 48 -14.91 9.37 3.46
C GLN A 48 -15.62 10.27 2.45
N THR A 49 -15.26 11.54 2.37
CA THR A 49 -15.89 12.50 1.45
C THR A 49 -15.35 12.39 0.02
N ASN A 50 -14.03 12.17 -0.13
CA ASN A 50 -13.36 12.38 -1.43
C ASN A 50 -12.84 11.10 -2.09
N ARG A 51 -12.78 9.98 -1.37
CA ARG A 51 -12.12 8.73 -1.81
C ARG A 51 -13.00 7.50 -1.63
N SER A 52 -14.20 7.64 -1.08
CA SER A 52 -15.12 6.52 -0.86
C SER A 52 -15.81 6.08 -2.15
N VAL A 53 -16.16 4.81 -2.20
CA VAL A 53 -17.01 4.19 -3.21
C VAL A 53 -17.82 3.08 -2.55
N ILE A 54 -19.09 2.97 -2.91
CA ILE A 54 -19.98 1.90 -2.47
C ILE A 54 -20.70 1.34 -3.70
N MET A 55 -20.80 0.02 -3.77
CA MET A 55 -21.57 -0.68 -4.79
C MET A 55 -22.70 -1.46 -4.14
N ASP A 56 -23.69 -1.84 -4.93
CA ASP A 56 -24.86 -2.58 -4.45
C ASP A 56 -24.45 -3.87 -3.75
N GLY A 57 -25.01 -4.08 -2.55
CA GLY A 57 -24.74 -5.26 -1.73
C GLY A 57 -23.49 -5.18 -0.85
N TRP A 58 -22.69 -4.11 -0.91
CA TRP A 58 -21.56 -3.93 0.01
C TRP A 58 -22.04 -3.47 1.40
N PRO A 59 -21.52 -4.07 2.50
CA PRO A 59 -21.93 -3.68 3.86
C PRO A 59 -21.59 -2.22 4.22
N THR A 60 -20.46 -1.72 3.71
CA THR A 60 -20.08 -0.30 3.82
C THR A 60 -19.24 0.16 2.63
N SER A 61 -18.87 1.43 2.60
CA SER A 61 -17.99 1.96 1.55
C SER A 61 -16.57 1.42 1.68
N LEU A 62 -15.93 1.14 0.54
CA LEU A 62 -14.48 1.01 0.43
C LEU A 62 -13.88 2.30 -0.10
N TYR A 63 -12.55 2.37 -0.12
CA TYR A 63 -11.80 3.55 -0.50
C TYR A 63 -10.88 3.23 -1.68
N ARG A 64 -10.67 4.24 -2.53
CA ARG A 64 -9.78 4.18 -3.69
C ARG A 64 -8.97 5.46 -3.81
N TYR A 65 -7.76 5.38 -4.37
CA TYR A 65 -7.00 6.57 -4.73
C TYR A 65 -7.68 7.25 -5.92
N ARG A 66 -7.95 8.55 -5.81
CA ARG A 66 -8.65 9.30 -6.86
C ARG A 66 -8.30 10.76 -6.76
N VAL A 67 -7.56 11.27 -7.72
CA VAL A 67 -7.21 12.69 -7.80
C VAL A 67 -7.95 13.29 -8.97
N VAL A 68 -8.57 14.45 -8.75
CA VAL A 68 -9.21 15.24 -9.81
C VAL A 68 -8.28 16.41 -10.11
N VAL A 69 -7.83 16.49 -11.36
CA VAL A 69 -6.92 17.54 -11.82
C VAL A 69 -7.46 18.18 -13.09
N ASP A 70 -7.09 19.43 -13.27
CA ASP A 70 -7.32 20.26 -14.45
C ASP A 70 -6.05 20.36 -15.32
N SER A 71 -4.89 19.92 -14.82
CA SER A 71 -3.60 20.00 -15.52
C SER A 71 -2.62 18.89 -15.10
N PRO A 72 -1.57 18.62 -15.89
CA PRO A 72 -0.51 17.68 -15.54
C PRO A 72 0.22 18.04 -14.25
N ARG A 73 0.86 17.06 -13.61
CA ARG A 73 1.59 17.29 -12.36
C ARG A 73 2.77 18.25 -12.58
N PRO A 74 2.97 19.26 -11.71
CA PRO A 74 4.04 20.24 -11.90
C PRO A 74 5.44 19.62 -11.82
N GLU A 75 5.65 18.59 -11.01
CA GLU A 75 6.94 17.91 -10.83
C GLU A 75 7.31 16.91 -11.93
N SER A 76 6.37 16.58 -12.83
CA SER A 76 6.55 15.63 -13.93
C SER A 76 5.75 16.06 -15.17
N TYR A 77 5.70 17.36 -15.42
CA TYR A 77 4.78 17.97 -16.37
C TYR A 77 4.96 17.42 -17.80
N ARG A 78 6.21 17.29 -18.24
CA ARG A 78 6.53 16.82 -19.59
C ARG A 78 6.12 15.37 -19.78
N GLU A 79 6.46 14.52 -18.81
CA GLU A 79 6.18 13.09 -18.82
C GLU A 79 4.66 12.82 -18.83
N ASP A 80 3.89 13.59 -18.06
CA ASP A 80 2.42 13.49 -18.01
C ASP A 80 1.77 13.97 -19.32
N ILE A 81 2.30 15.03 -19.96
CA ILE A 81 1.87 15.48 -21.29
C ILE A 81 2.14 14.41 -22.35
N GLU A 82 3.35 13.85 -22.37
CA GLU A 82 3.75 12.80 -23.32
C GLU A 82 2.87 11.54 -23.13
N SER A 83 2.59 11.15 -21.89
CA SER A 83 1.74 9.99 -21.57
C SER A 83 0.30 10.13 -22.10
N ALA A 84 -0.23 11.35 -22.16
CA ALA A 84 -1.58 11.63 -22.62
C ALA A 84 -1.66 12.05 -24.10
N ALA A 85 -0.54 12.06 -24.84
CA ALA A 85 -0.47 12.56 -26.22
C ALA A 85 -1.35 11.77 -27.21
N HIS A 86 -1.72 10.54 -26.87
CA HIS A 86 -2.59 9.68 -27.66
C HIS A 86 -4.09 9.99 -27.47
N LEU A 87 -4.45 10.82 -26.48
CA LEU A 87 -5.83 11.21 -26.19
C LEU A 87 -6.15 12.56 -26.86
N HIS A 88 -7.38 12.69 -27.35
CA HIS A 88 -7.83 13.90 -28.04
C HIS A 88 -8.74 14.76 -27.16
N GLU A 89 -9.64 14.13 -26.41
CA GLU A 89 -10.58 14.82 -25.54
C GLU A 89 -9.92 15.27 -24.23
N GLU A 90 -10.17 16.52 -23.84
CA GLU A 90 -9.57 17.09 -22.62
C GLU A 90 -10.00 16.35 -21.36
N ALA A 91 -11.25 15.88 -21.32
CA ALA A 91 -11.77 15.10 -20.19
C ALA A 91 -11.03 13.76 -20.01
N GLU A 92 -10.64 13.10 -21.11
CA GLU A 92 -9.87 11.85 -21.06
C GLU A 92 -8.45 12.10 -20.58
N LYS A 93 -7.82 13.20 -21.03
CA LYS A 93 -6.51 13.63 -20.54
C LYS A 93 -6.52 13.93 -19.05
N GLN A 94 -7.51 14.71 -18.59
CA GLN A 94 -7.69 15.03 -17.17
C GLN A 94 -7.91 13.78 -16.32
N LYS A 95 -8.67 12.80 -16.83
CA LYS A 95 -8.82 11.51 -16.16
C LYS A 95 -7.47 10.77 -16.05
N LEU A 96 -6.73 10.65 -17.15
CA LEU A 96 -5.43 9.97 -17.14
C LEU A 96 -4.42 10.68 -16.21
N TRP A 97 -4.33 12.01 -16.25
CA TRP A 97 -3.48 12.77 -15.33
C TRP A 97 -3.92 12.57 -13.87
N GLY A 98 -5.23 12.52 -13.61
CA GLY A 98 -5.77 12.21 -12.30
C GLY A 98 -5.41 10.79 -11.83
N ASP A 99 -5.43 9.81 -12.73
CA ASP A 99 -5.06 8.41 -12.47
C ASP A 99 -3.55 8.26 -12.23
N ILE A 100 -2.72 8.99 -12.96
CA ILE A 100 -1.27 9.08 -12.74
C ILE A 100 -0.98 9.72 -11.37
N ALA A 101 -1.64 10.83 -11.05
CA ALA A 101 -1.50 11.48 -9.74
C ALA A 101 -2.01 10.60 -8.59
N ALA A 102 -3.08 9.82 -8.81
CA ALA A 102 -3.57 8.84 -7.85
C ALA A 102 -2.58 7.68 -7.63
N ALA A 103 -1.88 7.23 -8.68
CA ALA A 103 -0.81 6.23 -8.53
C ALA A 103 0.33 6.79 -7.67
N ALA A 104 0.68 8.07 -7.81
CA ALA A 104 1.62 8.75 -6.92
C ALA A 104 1.07 8.91 -5.48
N GLU A 105 -0.20 9.25 -5.30
CA GLU A 105 -0.89 9.30 -3.98
C GLU A 105 -0.85 7.94 -3.27
N SER A 106 -0.89 6.83 -4.02
CA SER A 106 -0.77 5.48 -3.46
C SER A 106 0.63 5.14 -2.95
N GLY A 107 1.64 5.90 -3.37
CA GLY A 107 3.06 5.57 -3.17
C GLY A 107 3.56 4.44 -4.06
N ARG A 108 2.85 4.13 -5.17
CA ARG A 108 3.19 3.08 -6.14
C ARG A 108 3.30 3.64 -7.56
N ASP A 109 4.12 4.67 -7.74
CA ASP A 109 4.41 5.39 -8.99
C ASP A 109 5.68 4.90 -9.69
N PHE A 110 5.66 4.00 -10.66
CA PHE A 110 4.49 3.30 -11.15
C PHE A 110 4.64 1.79 -10.95
N SER A 111 3.53 1.11 -11.17
CA SER A 111 3.37 -0.33 -11.12
C SER A 111 2.35 -0.74 -12.16
N SER A 112 2.57 -1.89 -12.77
CA SER A 112 1.65 -2.61 -13.64
C SER A 112 0.30 -2.87 -12.97
N ARG A 113 0.26 -2.87 -11.63
CA ARG A 113 -0.95 -2.89 -10.79
C ARG A 113 -2.01 -1.89 -11.23
N TRP A 114 -1.60 -0.71 -11.68
CA TRP A 114 -2.52 0.37 -12.05
C TRP A 114 -2.82 0.45 -13.53
N PHE A 115 -2.13 -0.34 -14.35
CA PHE A 115 -2.26 -0.28 -15.80
C PHE A 115 -3.38 -1.20 -16.27
N THR A 116 -4.02 -0.84 -17.38
CA THR A 116 -4.93 -1.76 -18.07
C THR A 116 -4.21 -3.08 -18.39
N GLN A 117 -4.92 -4.19 -18.24
CA GLN A 117 -4.40 -5.53 -18.50
C GLN A 117 -4.73 -6.02 -19.91
N THR A 118 -5.61 -5.30 -20.62
CA THR A 118 -6.12 -5.69 -21.94
C THR A 118 -6.10 -4.52 -22.91
N GLY A 119 -6.08 -4.83 -24.21
CA GLY A 119 -6.12 -3.84 -25.28
C GLY A 119 -4.75 -3.24 -25.63
N PRO A 120 -4.71 -2.21 -26.51
CA PRO A 120 -3.46 -1.67 -27.07
C PRO A 120 -2.48 -1.05 -26.07
N LEU A 121 -3.01 -0.63 -24.91
CA LEU A 121 -2.26 0.00 -23.82
C LEU A 121 -1.96 -0.97 -22.67
N ALA A 122 -2.20 -2.28 -22.86
CA ALA A 122 -1.98 -3.28 -21.83
C ALA A 122 -0.55 -3.21 -21.25
N GLY A 123 -0.44 -3.08 -19.94
CA GLY A 123 0.84 -2.99 -19.22
C GLY A 123 1.62 -1.70 -19.45
N LYS A 124 1.01 -0.66 -20.03
CA LYS A 124 1.66 0.62 -20.31
C LYS A 124 1.12 1.75 -19.43
N MET A 125 1.97 2.72 -19.14
CA MET A 125 1.66 3.86 -18.26
C MET A 125 0.55 4.76 -18.85
N GLU A 126 0.45 4.84 -20.17
CA GLU A 126 -0.61 5.51 -20.91
C GLU A 126 -2.00 4.91 -20.64
N GLY A 127 -2.05 3.64 -20.18
CA GLY A 127 -3.26 2.95 -19.77
C GLY A 127 -3.49 2.94 -18.26
N THR A 128 -2.92 3.88 -17.51
CA THR A 128 -3.12 3.99 -16.06
C THR A 128 -4.57 4.32 -15.73
N ARG A 129 -5.14 3.56 -14.78
CA ARG A 129 -6.56 3.63 -14.41
C ARG A 129 -6.78 3.46 -12.90
N THR A 130 -5.88 4.04 -12.10
CA THR A 130 -5.84 3.90 -10.63
C THR A 130 -7.18 4.18 -9.96
N SER A 131 -7.93 5.18 -10.42
CA SER A 131 -9.24 5.53 -9.84
C SER A 131 -10.33 4.51 -10.11
N GLU A 132 -10.12 3.49 -10.94
CA GLU A 132 -11.07 2.40 -11.15
C GLU A 132 -10.80 1.19 -10.26
N ILE A 133 -9.76 1.26 -9.44
CA ILE A 133 -9.28 0.15 -8.63
C ILE A 133 -9.51 0.47 -7.15
N VAL A 134 -10.16 -0.45 -6.43
CA VAL A 134 -10.27 -0.43 -4.97
C VAL A 134 -9.13 -1.28 -4.41
N PRO A 135 -8.11 -0.65 -3.81
CA PRO A 135 -6.87 -1.34 -3.50
C PRO A 135 -6.87 -1.90 -2.06
N VAL A 136 -6.31 -3.10 -1.90
CA VAL A 136 -6.28 -3.85 -0.63
C VAL A 136 -5.58 -3.10 0.47
N ASP A 137 -4.38 -2.59 0.18
CA ASP A 137 -3.54 -1.85 1.11
C ASP A 137 -4.25 -0.63 1.70
N LEU A 138 -4.89 0.22 0.87
CA LEU A 138 -5.59 1.40 1.37
C LEU A 138 -6.70 1.03 2.36
N ASN A 139 -7.53 0.05 2.00
CA ASN A 139 -8.65 -0.37 2.83
C ASN A 139 -8.18 -1.07 4.12
N ALA A 140 -7.11 -1.85 4.03
CA ALA A 140 -6.46 -2.46 5.19
C ALA A 140 -5.88 -1.40 6.15
N ILE A 141 -5.19 -0.37 5.62
CA ILE A 141 -4.65 0.74 6.41
C ILE A 141 -5.78 1.50 7.11
N ILE A 142 -6.84 1.83 6.38
CA ILE A 142 -7.99 2.54 6.92
C ILE A 142 -8.67 1.74 8.05
N CYS A 143 -8.79 0.42 7.89
CA CYS A 143 -9.27 -0.47 8.95
C CYS A 143 -8.35 -0.45 10.18
N GLY A 144 -7.04 -0.58 9.99
CA GLY A 144 -6.06 -0.49 11.08
C GLY A 144 -6.11 0.87 11.81
N ASN A 145 -6.35 1.95 11.08
CA ASN A 145 -6.51 3.30 11.65
C ASN A 145 -7.76 3.41 12.50
N LEU A 146 -8.88 2.80 12.10
CA LEU A 146 -10.09 2.79 12.92
C LEU A 146 -9.85 2.07 14.25
N LEU A 147 -9.14 0.94 14.23
CA LEU A 147 -8.77 0.22 15.46
C LEU A 147 -7.88 1.09 16.35
N LEU A 148 -6.84 1.73 15.78
CA LEU A 148 -5.97 2.65 16.51
C LEU A 148 -6.74 3.85 17.08
N MET A 149 -7.68 4.42 16.31
CA MET A 149 -8.55 5.49 16.80
C MET A 149 -9.40 5.04 17.98
N GLY A 150 -9.91 3.80 17.95
CA GLY A 150 -10.63 3.20 19.08
C GLY A 150 -9.78 3.18 20.35
N ASP A 151 -8.55 2.67 20.25
CA ASP A 151 -7.58 2.66 21.36
C ASP A 151 -7.28 4.07 21.89
N LEU A 152 -7.20 5.07 21.01
CA LEU A 152 -6.99 6.47 21.39
C LEU A 152 -8.20 7.08 22.11
N TYR A 153 -9.43 6.79 21.65
CA TYR A 153 -10.66 7.23 22.32
C TYR A 153 -10.79 6.60 23.71
N ASP A 154 -10.54 5.30 23.83
CA ASP A 154 -10.53 4.61 25.14
C ASP A 154 -9.50 5.23 26.09
N ALA A 155 -8.30 5.55 25.60
CA ALA A 155 -7.25 6.14 26.41
C ALA A 155 -7.58 7.56 26.94
N ILE A 156 -8.49 8.30 26.31
CA ILE A 156 -8.98 9.60 26.79
C ILE A 156 -10.32 9.50 27.54
N GLY A 157 -10.86 8.30 27.71
CA GLY A 157 -12.13 8.05 28.39
C GLY A 157 -13.37 8.31 27.54
N ASP A 158 -13.23 8.39 26.22
CA ASP A 158 -14.35 8.52 25.27
C ASP A 158 -14.84 7.14 24.80
N ILE A 159 -15.68 6.53 25.62
CA ILE A 159 -16.17 5.17 25.38
C ILE A 159 -17.08 5.09 24.14
N ASP A 160 -17.83 6.16 23.84
CA ASP A 160 -18.74 6.17 22.70
C ASP A 160 -17.94 6.28 21.39
N GLY A 161 -16.89 7.11 21.36
CA GLY A 161 -15.95 7.17 20.25
C GLY A 161 -15.25 5.83 19.99
N SER A 162 -14.79 5.14 21.03
CA SER A 162 -14.19 3.81 20.89
C SER A 162 -15.15 2.78 20.30
N LYS A 163 -16.38 2.70 20.83
CA LYS A 163 -17.42 1.80 20.32
C LYS A 163 -17.76 2.09 18.87
N TRP A 164 -17.85 3.37 18.50
CA TRP A 164 -18.08 3.77 17.11
C TRP A 164 -16.96 3.30 16.19
N CYS A 165 -15.69 3.49 16.58
CA CYS A 165 -14.54 3.00 15.83
C CYS A 165 -14.55 1.49 15.65
N ALA A 166 -14.87 0.73 16.70
CA ALA A 166 -14.98 -0.72 16.64
C ALA A 166 -16.07 -1.18 15.65
N GLN A 167 -17.26 -0.57 15.70
CA GLN A 167 -18.35 -0.87 14.77
C GLN A 167 -17.97 -0.57 13.31
N MET A 168 -17.32 0.57 13.06
CA MET A 168 -16.87 0.93 11.71
C MET A 168 -15.77 0.00 11.21
N ALA A 169 -14.83 -0.40 12.07
CA ALA A 169 -13.80 -1.37 11.73
C ALA A 169 -14.43 -2.73 11.40
N ASP A 170 -15.43 -3.18 12.15
CA ASP A 170 -16.14 -4.43 11.90
C ASP A 170 -16.85 -4.44 10.54
N LEU A 171 -17.58 -3.37 10.21
CA LEU A 171 -18.24 -3.22 8.90
C LEU A 171 -17.22 -3.19 7.76
N LEU A 172 -16.09 -2.50 7.97
CA LEU A 172 -15.03 -2.43 6.97
C LEU A 172 -14.34 -3.78 6.78
N ARG A 173 -14.07 -4.54 7.85
CA ARG A 173 -13.52 -5.92 7.75
C ARG A 173 -14.47 -6.86 7.02
N GLN A 174 -15.77 -6.77 7.29
CA GLN A 174 -16.78 -7.55 6.56
C GLN A 174 -16.78 -7.21 5.07
N THR A 175 -16.66 -5.92 4.74
CA THR A 175 -16.63 -5.48 3.34
C THR A 175 -15.32 -5.86 2.64
N ILE A 176 -14.17 -5.74 3.32
CA ILE A 176 -12.86 -6.22 2.82
C ILE A 176 -12.94 -7.72 2.55
N TYR A 177 -13.51 -8.51 3.45
CA TYR A 177 -13.72 -9.94 3.22
C TYR A 177 -14.64 -10.20 2.02
N GLN A 178 -15.79 -9.54 1.95
CA GLN A 178 -16.74 -9.77 0.87
C GLN A 178 -16.20 -9.38 -0.51
N VAL A 179 -15.40 -8.31 -0.60
CA VAL A 179 -15.05 -7.68 -1.88
C VAL A 179 -13.62 -7.94 -2.32
N LEU A 180 -12.69 -8.07 -1.36
CA LEU A 180 -11.26 -8.12 -1.64
C LEU A 180 -10.65 -9.49 -1.34
N TRP A 181 -11.34 -10.38 -0.61
CA TRP A 181 -10.86 -11.73 -0.38
C TRP A 181 -11.27 -12.67 -1.52
N TYR A 182 -10.29 -13.34 -2.13
CA TYR A 182 -10.53 -14.30 -3.19
C TYR A 182 -10.35 -15.73 -2.69
N GLU A 183 -11.47 -16.39 -2.38
CA GLU A 183 -11.51 -17.71 -1.74
C GLU A 183 -10.68 -18.78 -2.48
N SER A 184 -10.68 -18.76 -3.81
CA SER A 184 -9.95 -19.79 -4.59
C SER A 184 -8.43 -19.70 -4.45
N ALA A 185 -7.90 -18.52 -4.13
CA ALA A 185 -6.47 -18.32 -3.90
C ALA A 185 -6.12 -18.26 -2.40
N GLY A 186 -7.12 -18.09 -1.52
CA GLY A 186 -6.90 -17.86 -0.10
C GLY A 186 -6.06 -16.60 0.17
N CYS A 187 -6.31 -15.52 -0.58
CA CYS A 187 -5.54 -14.27 -0.50
C CYS A 187 -6.42 -13.06 -0.87
N TRP A 188 -5.97 -11.85 -0.50
CA TRP A 188 -6.63 -10.60 -0.87
C TRP A 188 -6.13 -10.05 -2.21
N PHE A 189 -7.04 -9.51 -3.01
CA PHE A 189 -6.74 -8.85 -4.28
C PHE A 189 -7.50 -7.54 -4.41
N ASP A 190 -6.94 -6.63 -5.20
CA ASP A 190 -7.63 -5.39 -5.52
C ASP A 190 -8.89 -5.71 -6.33
N TYR A 191 -9.87 -4.81 -6.28
CA TYR A 191 -11.13 -4.97 -6.98
C TYR A 191 -11.29 -3.91 -8.06
N ASP A 192 -11.56 -4.35 -9.28
CA ASP A 192 -11.86 -3.49 -10.42
C ASP A 192 -13.35 -3.18 -10.44
N ILE A 193 -13.71 -1.92 -10.13
CA ILE A 193 -15.11 -1.51 -10.04
C ILE A 193 -15.77 -1.38 -11.41
N SER A 194 -14.99 -1.26 -12.49
CA SER A 194 -15.54 -1.14 -13.85
C SER A 194 -15.97 -2.50 -14.39
N THR A 195 -15.24 -3.57 -14.07
CA THR A 195 -15.56 -4.93 -14.49
C THR A 195 -16.33 -5.72 -13.43
N GLY A 196 -16.30 -5.25 -12.18
CA GLY A 196 -16.88 -5.96 -11.03
C GLY A 196 -16.12 -7.25 -10.70
N GLN A 197 -14.79 -7.26 -10.89
CA GLN A 197 -13.96 -8.46 -10.72
C GLN A 197 -12.70 -8.18 -9.91
N HIS A 198 -12.16 -9.23 -9.29
CA HIS A 198 -10.86 -9.19 -8.63
C HIS A 198 -9.75 -9.05 -9.67
N LEU A 199 -8.78 -8.17 -9.39
CA LEU A 199 -7.50 -8.11 -10.07
C LEU A 199 -6.56 -9.12 -9.41
N CYS A 200 -6.64 -10.38 -9.85
CA CYS A 200 -5.87 -11.51 -9.30
C CYS A 200 -4.36 -11.47 -9.65
N MET A 201 -3.74 -10.30 -9.54
CA MET A 201 -2.31 -10.09 -9.73
C MET A 201 -1.60 -10.21 -8.39
N PHE A 202 -0.47 -10.92 -8.36
CA PHE A 202 0.42 -10.91 -7.21
C PHE A 202 0.98 -9.50 -6.98
N SER A 203 0.76 -8.97 -5.78
CA SER A 203 1.34 -7.73 -5.30
C SER A 203 1.76 -7.88 -3.84
N ASP A 204 2.89 -7.28 -3.45
CA ASP A 204 3.30 -7.23 -2.03
C ASP A 204 2.25 -6.53 -1.13
N THR A 205 1.33 -5.77 -1.73
CA THR A 205 0.20 -5.10 -1.07
C THR A 205 -0.93 -6.03 -0.65
N ASN A 206 -1.03 -7.22 -1.26
CA ASN A 206 -2.05 -8.21 -0.92
C ASN A 206 -2.02 -8.58 0.57
N PHE A 207 -0.87 -8.42 1.23
CA PHE A 207 -0.62 -8.89 2.59
C PHE A 207 -0.82 -7.84 3.68
N PHE A 208 -1.17 -6.59 3.32
CA PHE A 208 -1.42 -5.53 4.30
C PHE A 208 -2.49 -5.90 5.36
N PRO A 209 -3.57 -6.62 5.03
CA PRO A 209 -4.57 -7.03 6.02
C PRO A 209 -4.02 -7.84 7.20
N LEU A 210 -2.94 -8.61 7.01
CA LEU A 210 -2.28 -9.34 8.09
C LEU A 210 -1.74 -8.41 9.16
N TYR A 211 -1.07 -7.33 8.72
CA TYR A 211 -0.43 -6.37 9.60
C TYR A 211 -1.44 -5.46 10.29
N THR A 212 -2.44 -4.98 9.54
CA THR A 212 -3.42 -4.00 10.04
C THR A 212 -4.58 -4.65 10.80
N LYS A 213 -4.56 -5.97 10.98
CA LYS A 213 -5.63 -6.77 11.59
C LYS A 213 -6.98 -6.63 10.86
N ALA A 214 -6.93 -6.36 9.55
CA ALA A 214 -8.12 -6.27 8.69
C ALA A 214 -8.57 -7.65 8.17
N THR A 215 -8.38 -8.70 8.98
CA THR A 215 -8.73 -10.08 8.67
C THR A 215 -10.18 -10.38 9.06
N HIS A 216 -10.75 -11.45 8.50
CA HIS A 216 -12.11 -11.89 8.79
C HIS A 216 -12.17 -12.93 9.92
N PRO A 217 -13.34 -13.14 10.55
CA PRO A 217 -13.55 -14.27 11.46
C PRO A 217 -13.24 -15.60 10.78
N GLY A 218 -12.51 -16.47 11.46
CA GLY A 218 -12.10 -17.78 10.92
C GLY A 218 -10.94 -17.73 9.91
N PHE A 219 -10.30 -16.57 9.73
CA PHE A 219 -9.12 -16.44 8.87
C PHE A 219 -8.00 -17.40 9.29
N ASP A 220 -7.52 -18.20 8.34
CA ASP A 220 -6.38 -19.09 8.50
C ASP A 220 -5.14 -18.48 7.83
N SER A 221 -4.13 -18.11 8.62
CA SER A 221 -2.89 -17.51 8.13
C SER A 221 -2.05 -18.47 7.29
N GLN A 222 -2.30 -19.79 7.36
CA GLN A 222 -1.62 -20.78 6.53
C GLN A 222 -1.94 -20.58 5.03
N SER A 223 -3.15 -20.13 4.70
CA SER A 223 -3.56 -19.83 3.32
C SER A 223 -2.64 -18.83 2.63
N ILE A 224 -2.18 -17.79 3.34
CA ILE A 224 -1.25 -16.79 2.82
C ILE A 224 0.13 -17.38 2.57
N VAL A 225 0.60 -18.24 3.47
CA VAL A 225 1.88 -18.94 3.27
C VAL A 225 1.80 -19.87 2.07
N ASP A 226 0.69 -20.57 1.87
CA ASP A 226 0.49 -21.46 0.74
C ASP A 226 0.38 -20.68 -0.57
N TYR A 227 -0.27 -19.51 -0.57
CA TYR A 227 -0.28 -18.59 -1.71
C TYR A 227 1.12 -18.05 -2.04
N LEU A 228 1.90 -17.63 -1.03
CA LEU A 228 3.30 -17.18 -1.22
C LEU A 228 4.19 -18.30 -1.78
N ARG A 229 3.93 -19.56 -1.42
CA ARG A 229 4.64 -20.72 -1.98
C ARG A 229 4.19 -21.01 -3.42
N SER A 230 2.89 -21.07 -3.68
CA SER A 230 2.35 -21.45 -5.00
C SER A 230 2.73 -20.45 -6.09
N THR A 231 2.89 -19.18 -5.72
CA THR A 231 3.33 -18.10 -6.61
C THR A 231 4.86 -18.08 -6.83
N GLY A 232 5.63 -18.86 -6.07
CA GLY A 232 7.10 -18.83 -6.08
C GLY A 232 7.70 -17.58 -5.42
N ALA A 233 6.89 -16.71 -4.80
CA ALA A 233 7.33 -15.46 -4.20
C ALA A 233 8.39 -15.64 -3.10
N LEU A 234 8.37 -16.79 -2.40
CA LEU A 234 9.37 -17.11 -1.38
C LEU A 234 10.72 -17.54 -1.97
N GLU A 235 10.82 -17.85 -3.25
CA GLU A 235 12.05 -18.38 -3.86
C GLU A 235 13.09 -17.29 -4.14
N PHE A 236 12.65 -16.03 -4.23
CA PHE A 236 13.53 -14.92 -4.58
C PHE A 236 14.57 -14.64 -3.47
N PRO A 237 15.86 -14.51 -3.83
CA PRO A 237 16.94 -14.34 -2.85
C PRO A 237 16.95 -12.95 -2.21
N GLY A 238 16.21 -12.00 -2.78
CA GLY A 238 16.10 -10.62 -2.32
C GLY A 238 14.92 -10.32 -1.41
N GLY A 239 14.15 -11.34 -0.99
CA GLY A 239 12.84 -11.15 -0.39
C GLY A 239 11.72 -11.19 -1.44
N VAL A 240 10.49 -10.89 -1.01
CA VAL A 240 9.30 -10.91 -1.87
C VAL A 240 9.30 -9.67 -2.77
N PRO A 241 9.21 -9.82 -4.11
CA PRO A 241 9.15 -8.69 -5.03
C PRO A 241 7.79 -7.97 -4.94
N SER A 242 7.74 -6.71 -5.38
CA SER A 242 6.51 -5.92 -5.34
C SER A 242 5.41 -6.46 -6.24
N SER A 243 5.78 -7.08 -7.36
CA SER A 243 4.89 -7.89 -8.18
C SER A 243 5.70 -9.03 -8.83
N LEU A 244 5.03 -9.91 -9.57
CA LEU A 244 5.68 -10.91 -10.43
C LEU A 244 5.76 -10.48 -11.91
N VAL A 245 5.36 -9.24 -12.22
CA VAL A 245 5.33 -8.72 -13.58
C VAL A 245 6.60 -7.92 -13.86
N ALA A 246 7.35 -8.30 -14.90
CA ALA A 246 8.57 -7.60 -15.31
C ALA A 246 8.26 -6.41 -16.24
N SER A 247 7.57 -5.39 -15.72
CA SER A 247 7.12 -4.24 -16.53
C SER A 247 8.22 -3.21 -16.82
N GLY A 248 9.32 -3.24 -16.06
CA GLY A 248 10.34 -2.19 -16.05
C GLY A 248 10.04 -1.03 -15.09
N GLN A 249 8.87 -1.03 -14.43
CA GLN A 249 8.51 -0.03 -13.43
C GLN A 249 9.15 -0.31 -12.06
N GLN A 250 9.25 0.72 -11.21
CA GLN A 250 9.96 0.60 -9.94
C GLN A 250 9.22 -0.25 -8.88
N TRP A 251 7.90 -0.32 -8.94
CA TRP A 251 7.05 -1.08 -8.02
C TRP A 251 6.55 -2.39 -8.67
N ASP A 252 7.45 -3.06 -9.38
CA ASP A 252 7.22 -4.32 -10.08
C ASP A 252 8.48 -5.20 -10.03
N PHE A 253 8.37 -6.44 -10.52
CA PHE A 253 9.53 -7.33 -10.62
C PHE A 253 10.68 -6.67 -11.43
N PRO A 254 11.94 -6.74 -10.97
CA PRO A 254 12.48 -7.54 -9.87
C PRO A 254 12.60 -6.81 -8.53
N ASN A 255 12.01 -5.63 -8.39
CA ASN A 255 12.22 -4.79 -7.22
C ASN A 255 11.43 -5.29 -6.02
N ALA A 256 12.02 -5.13 -4.84
CA ALA A 256 11.43 -5.40 -3.54
C ALA A 256 11.77 -4.23 -2.61
N TRP A 257 10.85 -3.83 -1.74
CA TRP A 257 10.98 -2.61 -0.95
C TRP A 257 10.90 -2.88 0.56
N ALA A 258 11.72 -2.16 1.33
CA ALA A 258 11.82 -2.37 2.78
C ALA A 258 10.50 -2.21 3.54
N PRO A 259 9.65 -1.20 3.25
CA PRO A 259 8.40 -1.01 3.98
C PRO A 259 7.45 -2.20 3.83
N THR A 260 7.28 -2.72 2.61
CA THR A 260 6.33 -3.79 2.31
C THR A 260 6.84 -5.13 2.79
N MET A 261 8.15 -5.35 2.73
CA MET A 261 8.78 -6.50 3.35
C MET A 261 8.57 -6.53 4.86
N TRP A 262 8.72 -5.40 5.54
CA TRP A 262 8.50 -5.34 6.98
C TRP A 262 7.03 -5.57 7.34
N ILE A 263 6.08 -4.98 6.60
CA ILE A 263 4.64 -5.22 6.77
C ILE A 263 4.30 -6.70 6.62
N LEU A 264 4.82 -7.36 5.59
CA LEU A 264 4.61 -8.80 5.39
C LEU A 264 5.22 -9.63 6.54
N ILE A 265 6.46 -9.35 6.94
CA ILE A 265 7.14 -10.06 8.03
C ILE A 265 6.37 -9.91 9.35
N GLU A 266 5.98 -8.69 9.73
CA GLU A 266 5.23 -8.45 10.96
C GLU A 266 3.82 -9.02 10.90
N GLY A 267 3.15 -8.95 9.74
CA GLY A 267 1.85 -9.58 9.54
C GLY A 267 1.89 -11.11 9.68
N LEU A 268 2.93 -11.76 9.14
CA LEU A 268 3.15 -13.19 9.30
C LEU A 268 3.45 -13.53 10.77
N ARG A 269 4.32 -12.76 11.43
CA ARG A 269 4.69 -12.96 12.83
C ARG A 269 3.48 -12.79 13.77
N SER A 270 2.67 -11.74 13.56
CA SER A 270 1.48 -11.47 14.39
C SER A 270 0.39 -12.53 14.24
N THR A 271 0.41 -13.30 13.15
CA THR A 271 -0.56 -14.36 12.84
C THR A 271 0.02 -15.77 13.02
N GLY A 272 1.14 -15.91 13.73
CA GLY A 272 1.72 -17.19 14.14
C GLY A 272 2.60 -17.88 13.09
N GLN A 273 2.87 -17.24 11.96
CA GLN A 273 3.73 -17.75 10.88
C GLN A 273 5.20 -17.40 11.11
N ASP A 274 5.70 -17.62 12.33
CA ASP A 274 7.02 -17.16 12.80
C ASP A 274 8.18 -17.70 11.98
N GLN A 275 8.10 -18.97 11.54
CA GLN A 275 9.16 -19.60 10.75
C GLN A 275 9.33 -18.93 9.38
N ILE A 276 8.22 -18.58 8.72
CA ILE A 276 8.24 -17.90 7.42
C ILE A 276 8.69 -16.45 7.59
N ALA A 277 8.19 -15.76 8.63
CA ALA A 277 8.61 -14.41 8.98
C ALA A 277 10.13 -14.32 9.23
N LEU A 278 10.69 -15.26 9.99
CA LEU A 278 12.13 -15.34 10.26
C LEU A 278 12.93 -15.63 8.98
N MET A 279 12.47 -16.59 8.16
CA MET A 279 13.12 -16.90 6.88
C MET A 279 13.20 -15.68 5.95
N LEU A 280 12.11 -14.92 5.82
CA LEU A 280 12.07 -13.69 5.04
C LEU A 280 12.98 -12.61 5.64
N THR A 281 12.98 -12.46 6.96
CA THR A 281 13.88 -11.54 7.67
C THR A 281 15.34 -11.85 7.38
N GLU A 282 15.75 -13.11 7.52
CA GLU A 282 17.13 -13.54 7.26
C GLU A 282 17.53 -13.29 5.80
N LYS A 283 16.66 -13.62 4.84
CA LYS A 283 16.89 -13.35 3.41
C LYS A 283 17.10 -11.87 3.15
N TRP A 284 16.19 -11.03 3.63
CA TRP A 284 16.22 -9.58 3.45
C TRP A 284 17.49 -8.96 4.04
N VAL A 285 17.78 -9.26 5.31
CA VAL A 285 18.96 -8.71 6.01
C VAL A 285 20.26 -9.20 5.36
N ARG A 286 20.36 -10.49 5.03
CA ARG A 286 21.55 -11.06 4.39
C ARG A 286 21.80 -10.44 3.01
N LYS A 287 20.76 -10.23 2.21
CA LYS A 287 20.87 -9.58 0.90
C LYS A 287 21.37 -8.14 1.04
N ASN A 288 20.72 -7.35 1.90
CA ASN A 288 21.09 -5.95 2.13
C ASN A 288 22.51 -5.81 2.68
N PHE A 289 22.89 -6.65 3.64
CA PHE A 289 24.24 -6.68 4.19
C PHE A 289 25.29 -7.03 3.12
N ASN A 290 25.01 -8.02 2.27
CA ASN A 290 25.91 -8.39 1.18
C ASN A 290 26.06 -7.27 0.14
N MET A 291 24.97 -6.59 -0.20
CA MET A 291 24.98 -5.43 -1.08
C MET A 291 25.82 -4.30 -0.49
N TRP A 292 25.56 -3.90 0.75
CA TRP A 292 26.33 -2.89 1.47
C TRP A 292 27.82 -3.24 1.50
N ARG A 293 28.18 -4.48 1.88
CA ARG A 293 29.56 -4.97 1.92
C ARG A 293 30.24 -4.91 0.54
N SER A 294 29.51 -5.24 -0.52
CA SER A 294 30.04 -5.20 -1.88
C SER A 294 30.28 -3.78 -2.38
N GLN A 295 29.35 -2.86 -2.08
CA GLN A 295 29.42 -1.45 -2.48
C GLN A 295 30.52 -0.72 -1.71
N TRP A 296 30.59 -0.91 -0.40
CA TRP A 296 31.68 -0.40 0.45
C TRP A 296 33.06 -0.78 -0.10
N ARG A 297 33.25 -2.04 -0.51
CA ARG A 297 34.50 -2.50 -1.12
C ARG A 297 34.80 -1.87 -2.48
N LYS A 298 33.79 -1.43 -3.24
CA LYS A 298 34.00 -0.68 -4.49
C LYS A 298 34.42 0.75 -4.19
N ASP A 299 33.78 1.39 -3.22
CA ASP A 299 34.07 2.78 -2.85
C ASP A 299 35.48 2.93 -2.26
N VAL A 300 35.89 2.01 -1.37
CA VAL A 300 37.27 1.96 -0.85
C VAL A 300 38.29 1.80 -1.97
N ARG A 301 38.07 0.89 -2.93
CA ARG A 301 38.97 0.71 -4.08
C ARG A 301 39.03 1.94 -4.99
N LYS A 302 37.92 2.65 -5.15
CA LYS A 302 37.86 3.90 -5.91
C LYS A 302 38.67 5.02 -5.21
N VAL A 303 38.59 5.11 -3.89
CA VAL A 303 39.40 6.05 -3.09
C VAL A 303 40.88 5.68 -3.15
N GLN A 304 41.25 4.42 -2.94
CA GLN A 304 42.64 3.95 -3.03
C GLN A 304 43.28 4.23 -4.40
N ARG A 305 42.54 4.01 -5.51
CA ARG A 305 43.02 4.34 -6.86
C ARG A 305 43.24 5.83 -7.08
N ARG A 306 42.41 6.68 -6.49
CA ARG A 306 42.58 8.15 -6.55
C ARG A 306 43.79 8.61 -5.74
N LEU A 307 44.03 8.00 -4.59
CA LEU A 307 45.19 8.29 -3.74
C LEU A 307 46.51 7.77 -4.34
N SER A 308 46.47 6.70 -5.14
CA SER A 308 47.67 6.19 -5.84
C SER A 308 47.99 6.88 -7.16
N MET A 309 47.16 7.84 -7.59
CA MET A 309 47.34 8.66 -8.80
C MET A 309 47.79 10.10 -8.50
N GLN A 310 47.98 10.43 -7.22
CA GLN A 310 48.61 11.66 -6.73
C GLN A 310 50.03 11.34 -6.24
#